data_AF-M0CT01-F1
#
_entry.id   AF-M0CT01-F1
#
_cell.length_a   1.000
_cell.length_b   1.000
_cell.length_c   1.000
_cell.angle_alpha   90.00
_cell.angle_beta   90.00
_cell.angle_gamma   90.00
#
_symmetry.space_group_name_H-M   'P 1'
#
loop_
_entity.id
_entity.type
_entity.pdbx_description
1 polymer ?
#
loop_
_entity_poly.entity_id
_entity_poly.type
_entity_poly.pdbx_seq_one_letter_code
_entity_poly.pdbx_strand_id
1 'polypeptide(L)' 'MSEVLTHECPVCESEQEFYQAASMKVHIGEKVKWHCWECDYGFVRIDHTVDTSETPA' A
#
# COMPACT_ATOMS: atom_id res chain seq x y z
N MET A 1 10.12 12.72 5.26
CA MET A 1 9.06 13.06 4.29
C MET A 1 8.14 11.86 4.26
N SER A 2 6.85 12.03 4.54
CA SER A 2 5.88 10.92 4.48
C SER A 2 5.26 10.89 3.08
N GLU A 3 5.25 9.73 2.43
CA GLU A 3 4.65 9.56 1.11
C GLU A 3 3.14 9.29 1.21
N VAL A 4 2.39 9.68 0.18
CA VAL A 4 0.93 9.47 0.06
C VAL A 4 0.65 8.93 -1.35
N LEU A 5 -0.32 8.03 -1.47
CA LEU A 5 -0.83 7.56 -2.75
C LEU A 5 -2.37 7.47 -2.75
N THR A 6 -2.97 7.54 -3.93
CA THR A 6 -4.39 7.25 -4.14
C THR A 6 -4.54 5.83 -4.69
N HIS A 7 -5.42 5.02 -4.10
CA HIS A 7 -5.71 3.65 -4.51
C HIS A 7 -7.14 3.24 -4.16
N GLU A 8 -7.74 2.33 -4.93
CA GLU A 8 -9.01 1.71 -4.57
C GLU A 8 -8.88 0.91 -3.27
N CYS A 9 -9.67 1.26 -2.25
CA CYS A 9 -9.70 0.53 -1.01
C CYS A 9 -10.78 -0.55 -1.07
N PRO A 10 -10.44 -1.84 -0.93
CA PRO A 10 -11.44 -2.92 -1.00
C PRO A 10 -12.39 -2.94 0.20
N VAL A 11 -12.09 -2.20 1.27
CA VAL A 11 -12.94 -2.10 2.47
C VAL A 11 -13.90 -0.90 2.39
N CYS A 12 -13.44 0.23 1.84
CA CYS A 12 -14.30 1.40 1.63
C CYS A 12 -15.10 1.33 0.32
N GLU A 13 -14.73 0.41 -0.59
CA GLU A 13 -15.33 0.26 -1.92
C GLU A 13 -15.24 1.55 -2.77
N SER A 14 -14.17 2.33 -2.56
CA SER A 14 -13.91 3.60 -3.26
C SER A 14 -12.41 3.90 -3.35
N GLU A 15 -12.03 4.85 -4.22
CA GLU A 15 -10.69 5.43 -4.15
C GLU A 15 -10.49 6.15 -2.82
N GLN A 16 -9.36 5.87 -2.18
CA GLN A 16 -8.96 6.51 -0.94
C GLN A 16 -7.50 6.94 -0.99
N GLU A 17 -7.14 7.90 -0.14
CA GLU A 17 -5.75 8.20 0.15
C GLU A 17 -5.16 7.21 1.16
N PHE A 18 -3.93 6.81 0.90
CA PHE A 18 -3.14 5.94 1.75
C PHE A 18 -1.86 6.66 2.15
N TYR A 19 -1.48 6.55 3.43
CA TYR A 19 -0.21 7.06 3.92
C TYR A 19 0.82 5.95 4.03
N GLN A 20 2.09 6.30 3.79
CA GLN A 20 3.22 5.42 4.02
C GLN A 20 3.42 5.23 5.53
N ALA A 21 3.11 4.04 6.03
CA ALA A 21 3.28 3.70 7.44
C ALA A 21 4.71 3.25 7.76
N ALA A 22 5.39 2.59 6.80
CA ALA A 22 6.77 2.16 6.96
C ALA A 22 7.44 1.88 5.60
N SER A 23 8.76 2.02 5.55
CA SER A 23 9.59 1.54 4.44
C SER A 23 10.84 0.81 4.94
N MET A 24 11.31 -0.17 4.18
CA MET A 24 12.56 -0.89 4.47
C MET A 24 13.14 -1.52 3.20
N LYS A 25 14.47 -1.54 3.08
CA LYS A 25 15.16 -2.31 2.03
C LYS A 25 15.19 -3.79 2.40
N VAL A 26 14.76 -4.64 1.47
CA VAL A 26 14.83 -6.10 1.53
C VAL A 26 15.60 -6.64 0.33
N HIS A 27 15.93 -7.93 0.30
CA HIS A 27 16.75 -8.52 -0.78
C HIS A 27 16.18 -8.32 -2.19
N ILE A 28 14.86 -8.19 -2.32
CA ILE A 28 14.16 -8.12 -3.60
C ILE A 28 13.65 -6.70 -3.94
N GLY A 29 14.04 -5.67 -3.17
CA GLY A 29 13.62 -4.29 -3.45
C GLY A 29 13.30 -3.45 -2.22
N GLU A 30 12.62 -2.33 -2.41
CA GLU A 30 12.08 -1.51 -1.32
C GLU A 30 10.67 -1.96 -0.94
N LYS A 31 10.54 -2.45 0.29
CA LYS A 31 9.24 -2.80 0.86
C LYS A 31 8.61 -1.54 1.46
N VAL A 32 7.43 -1.17 0.98
CA VAL A 32 6.63 -0.06 1.51
C VAL A 32 5.29 -0.58 2.02
N LYS A 33 4.92 -0.18 3.23
CA LYS A 33 3.61 -0.46 3.83
C LYS A 33 2.72 0.78 3.70
N TRP A 34 1.51 0.57 3.20
CA TRP A 34 0.50 1.60 3.00
C TRP A 34 -0.70 1.33 3.89
N HIS A 35 -1.30 2.37 4.46
CA HIS A 35 -2.52 2.28 5.26
C HIS A 35 -3.55 3.31 4.81
N CYS A 36 -4.81 2.89 4.72
CA CYS A 36 -5.94 3.76 4.40
C CYS A 36 -6.25 4.70 5.56
N TRP A 37 -6.48 5.99 5.29
CA TRP A 37 -6.87 6.96 6.33
C TRP A 37 -8.23 6.66 6.98
N GLU A 38 -9.16 6.04 6.23
CA GLU A 38 -10.55 5.90 6.66
C GLU A 38 -10.83 4.62 7.45
N CYS A 39 -10.22 3.49 7.04
CA CYS A 39 -10.55 2.17 7.59
C CYS A 39 -9.34 1.35 8.07
N ASP A 40 -8.13 1.92 7.99
CA ASP A 40 -6.86 1.27 8.37
C ASP A 40 -6.51 -0.03 7.60
N TYR A 41 -7.21 -0.33 6.50
CA TYR A 41 -6.79 -1.39 5.57
C TYR A 41 -5.35 -1.13 5.10
N GLY A 42 -4.50 -2.15 5.22
CA GLY A 42 -3.10 -2.05 4.89
C GLY A 42 -2.65 -3.05 3.83
N PHE A 43 -1.80 -2.60 2.91
CA PHE A 43 -1.18 -3.45 1.90
C PHE A 43 0.31 -3.13 1.76
N VAL A 44 1.02 -4.00 1.04
CA VAL A 44 2.47 -3.91 0.85
C VAL A 44 2.80 -3.88 -0.63
N ARG A 45 3.69 -2.97 -1.01
CA ARG A 45 4.38 -2.99 -2.30
C ARG A 45 5.87 -3.25 -2.11
N ILE A 46 6.46 -4.06 -2.99
CA ILE A 46 7.91 -4.23 -3.07
C ILE A 46 8.35 -3.94 -4.50
N ASP A 47 8.78 -2.70 -4.72
CA ASP A 47 9.04 -2.13 -6.05
C ASP A 47 7.95 -2.56 -7.06
N HIS A 48 8.34 -3.19 -8.17
CA HIS A 48 7.44 -3.74 -9.20
C HIS A 48 7.26 -5.25 -9.10
N THR A 49 7.74 -5.87 -8.02
CA THR A 49 7.82 -7.33 -7.88
C THR A 49 6.64 -7.89 -7.09
N VAL A 50 6.16 -7.16 -6.09
CA VAL A 50 5.05 -7.57 -5.23
C VAL A 50 4.09 -6.41 -5.05
N ASP A 51 2.81 -6.64 -5.32
CA ASP A 51 1.72 -5.80 -4.87
C ASP A 51 0.65 -6.67 -4.22
N THR A 52 0.38 -6.47 -2.94
CA THR A 52 -0.65 -7.24 -2.22
C THR A 52 -2.01 -6.54 -2.22
N SER A 53 -2.14 -5.37 -2.87
CA SER A 53 -3.46 -4.76 -3.09
C SER A 53 -4.21 -5.42 -4.25
N GLU A 54 -3.48 -6.09 -5.15
CA GLU A 54 -4.07 -6.81 -6.27
C GLU A 54 -4.74 -8.09 -5.78
N THR A 55 -6.04 -8.22 -6.03
CA THR A 55 -6.72 -9.51 -5.85
C THR A 55 -6.22 -10.46 -6.93
N PRO A 56 -5.69 -11.67 -6.60
CA PRO A 56 -5.31 -12.63 -7.61
C PRO A 56 -6.54 -13.03 -8.43
N ALA A 57 -6.42 -12.90 -9.75
CA ALA A 57 -7.46 -13.27 -10.73
C ALA A 57 -7.82 -14.76 -10.67
#